data_AF-A0A3N9NWL2-F1
#
_entry.id   AF-A0A3N9NWL2-F1
#
_cell.length_a   1.000
_cell.length_b   1.000
_cell.length_c   1.000
_cell.angle_alpha   90.00
_cell.angle_beta   90.00
_cell.angle_gamma   90.00
#
_symmetry.space_group_name_H-M   'P 1'
#
loop_
_entity.id
_entity.type
_entity.pdbx_description
1 polymer ?
#
loop_
_entity_poly.entity_id
_entity_poly.type
_entity_poly.pdbx_seq_one_letter_code
_entity_poly.pdbx_strand_id
1 'polypeptide(L)'
;MKKIILYLLLAGITLFTACSLEDPTQPTVGNILPAQLVLTKMVAIGNSLTAGVQSAGLVEDFQLNSFPYLIAQQMGRADQFEQPLIADPGLSNTPGVGVLDFVGGQIVPRGTYTNPLALAKNINLPRPYDNLGLPGANLDDMLRFKLSPNPGIWDLILRNPNFGNTTVLEQARLLNPTLILFWGGNNDVLGAATNGGDPSQITSVSDFQTRYLAVLAELSLL
;
A
#
# COMPACT_ATOMS: atom_id res chain seq x y z
N MET A 1 5.92 58.55 -9.00
CA MET A 1 5.16 58.07 -10.18
C MET A 1 6.02 57.27 -11.17
N LYS A 2 7.07 57.82 -11.78
CA LYS A 2 7.90 57.09 -12.77
C LYS A 2 8.50 55.76 -12.28
N LYS A 3 8.97 55.69 -11.03
CA LYS A 3 9.51 54.45 -10.43
C LYS A 3 8.44 53.38 -10.18
N ILE A 4 7.21 53.79 -9.81
CA ILE A 4 6.08 52.88 -9.60
C ILE A 4 5.65 52.24 -10.93
N ILE A 5 5.61 53.03 -12.00
CA ILE A 5 5.32 52.52 -13.36
C ILE A 5 6.40 51.53 -13.80
N LEU A 6 7.69 51.79 -13.49
CA LEU A 6 8.78 50.87 -13.79
C LEU A 6 8.66 49.55 -13.01
N TYR A 7 8.32 49.59 -11.72
CA TYR A 7 8.12 48.37 -10.92
C TYR A 7 6.90 47.55 -11.38
N LEU A 8 5.82 48.20 -11.79
CA LEU A 8 4.64 47.52 -12.36
C LEU A 8 4.96 46.89 -13.72
N LEU A 9 5.76 47.56 -14.56
CA LEU A 9 6.25 47.00 -15.82
C LEU A 9 7.16 45.78 -15.58
N LEU A 10 8.06 45.85 -14.60
CA LEU A 10 8.95 44.73 -14.26
C LEU A 10 8.16 43.54 -13.72
N ALA A 11 7.18 43.78 -12.83
CA ALA A 11 6.29 42.74 -12.30
C ALA A 11 5.40 42.11 -13.39
N GLY A 12 4.90 42.93 -14.32
CA GLY A 12 4.17 42.46 -15.49
C GLY A 12 5.02 41.55 -16.37
N ILE A 13 6.26 41.95 -16.70
CA ILE A 13 7.18 41.14 -17.49
C ILE A 13 7.45 39.80 -16.80
N THR A 14 7.70 39.78 -15.48
CA THR A 14 7.92 38.52 -14.75
C THR A 14 6.70 37.59 -14.73
N LEU A 15 5.48 38.13 -14.77
CA LEU A 15 4.25 37.34 -14.86
C LEU A 15 4.01 36.78 -16.28
N PHE A 16 4.43 37.51 -17.32
CA PHE A 16 4.32 37.05 -18.72
C PHE A 16 5.46 36.14 -19.17
N THR A 17 6.61 36.17 -18.50
CA THR A 17 7.76 35.28 -18.78
C THR A 17 7.86 34.10 -17.81
N ALA A 18 6.95 33.98 -16.84
CA ALA A 18 6.85 32.78 -16.03
C ALA A 18 6.37 31.65 -16.96
N CYS A 19 7.25 30.70 -17.26
CA CYS A 19 6.85 29.47 -17.93
C CYS A 19 5.72 28.84 -17.10
N SER A 20 4.54 28.66 -17.69
CA SER A 20 3.62 27.66 -17.17
C SER A 20 4.39 26.35 -17.18
N LEU A 21 4.43 25.65 -16.05
CA LEU A 21 4.74 24.23 -16.10
C LEU A 21 3.78 23.64 -17.13
N GLU A 22 4.30 23.02 -18.19
CA GLU A 22 3.44 22.22 -19.05
C GLU A 22 2.84 21.17 -18.14
N ASP A 23 1.51 21.24 -17.96
CA ASP A 23 0.81 20.14 -17.32
C ASP A 23 1.21 18.88 -18.09
N PRO A 24 1.62 17.80 -17.39
CA PRO A 24 1.98 16.57 -18.06
C PRO A 24 0.82 16.20 -18.96
N THR A 25 1.10 16.02 -20.26
CA THR A 25 0.08 15.61 -21.21
C THR A 25 -0.49 14.31 -20.71
N GLN A 26 -1.76 14.33 -20.30
CA GLN A 26 -2.44 13.12 -19.90
C GLN A 26 -2.44 12.22 -21.13
N PRO A 27 -1.93 10.98 -21.04
CA PRO A 27 -1.90 10.11 -22.20
C PRO A 27 -3.33 9.99 -22.72
N THR A 28 -3.53 10.28 -24.01
CA THR A 28 -4.79 9.98 -24.67
C THR A 28 -4.91 8.48 -24.72
N VAL A 29 -5.58 7.93 -23.71
CA VAL A 29 -6.21 6.61 -23.84
C VAL A 29 -7.08 6.75 -25.09
N GLY A 30 -6.90 5.88 -26.09
CA GLY A 30 -7.73 5.91 -27.30
C GLY A 30 -9.22 5.83 -26.93
N ASN A 31 -10.11 5.78 -27.92
CA ASN A 31 -11.52 5.48 -27.66
C ASN A 31 -11.70 4.02 -27.17
N ILE A 32 -11.18 3.71 -25.98
CA ILE A 32 -11.45 2.50 -25.24
C ILE A 32 -12.79 2.78 -24.59
N LEU A 33 -13.83 2.15 -25.13
CA LEU A 33 -15.13 2.16 -24.49
C LEU A 33 -14.95 1.52 -23.11
N PRO A 34 -15.58 2.03 -22.04
CA PRO A 34 -15.55 1.37 -20.73
C PRO A 34 -15.93 -0.12 -20.78
N ALA A 35 -16.74 -0.52 -21.77
CA ALA A 35 -17.10 -1.91 -22.05
C ALA A 35 -15.94 -2.78 -22.57
N GLN A 36 -14.85 -2.19 -23.10
CA GLN A 36 -13.66 -2.88 -23.58
C GLN A 36 -12.59 -3.04 -22.49
N LEU A 37 -12.65 -2.24 -21.43
CA LEU A 37 -11.73 -2.32 -20.30
C LEU A 37 -12.33 -3.23 -19.22
N VAL A 38 -11.94 -4.49 -19.19
CA VAL A 38 -12.43 -5.46 -18.20
C VAL A 38 -11.68 -5.26 -16.88
N LEU A 39 -12.01 -4.22 -16.12
CA LEU A 39 -11.49 -3.98 -14.75
C LEU A 39 -12.52 -4.44 -13.70
N THR A 40 -12.92 -5.70 -13.77
CA THR A 40 -13.97 -6.27 -12.91
C THR A 40 -13.44 -6.76 -11.57
N LYS A 41 -12.15 -7.10 -11.46
CA LYS A 41 -11.52 -7.52 -10.21
C LYS A 41 -10.14 -6.87 -10.06
N MET A 42 -10.06 -5.89 -9.16
CA MET A 42 -8.80 -5.25 -8.78
C MET A 42 -8.21 -5.95 -7.55
N VAL A 43 -6.94 -6.33 -7.62
CA VAL A 43 -6.19 -6.88 -6.48
C VAL A 43 -4.92 -6.05 -6.29
N ALA A 44 -4.66 -5.63 -5.05
CA ALA A 44 -3.49 -4.86 -4.70
C ALA A 44 -2.53 -5.71 -3.86
N ILE A 45 -1.27 -5.75 -4.27
CA ILE A 45 -0.22 -6.56 -3.66
C ILE A 45 0.94 -5.62 -3.33
N GLY A 46 1.46 -5.72 -2.11
CA GLY A 46 2.61 -4.90 -1.73
C GLY A 46 2.89 -4.95 -0.25
N ASN A 47 3.30 -3.82 0.31
CA ASN A 47 3.70 -3.73 1.70
C ASN A 47 2.84 -2.75 2.51
N SER A 48 3.45 -2.05 3.47
CA SER A 48 2.83 -1.09 4.38
C SER A 48 2.05 0.01 3.64
N LEU A 49 2.58 0.49 2.50
CA LEU A 49 1.94 1.53 1.69
C LEU A 49 0.62 1.03 1.08
N THR A 50 0.64 -0.20 0.57
CA THR A 50 -0.54 -0.88 0.02
C THR A 50 -1.56 -1.19 1.11
N ALA A 51 -1.10 -1.64 2.28
CA ALA A 51 -1.96 -2.00 3.40
C ALA A 51 -2.67 -0.79 4.05
N GLY A 52 -2.19 0.43 3.82
CA GLY A 52 -2.71 1.64 4.45
C GLY A 52 -2.13 1.91 5.84
N VAL A 53 -0.88 1.52 6.08
CA VAL A 53 -0.20 1.81 7.35
C VAL A 53 0.00 3.31 7.51
N GLN A 54 -0.45 3.85 8.62
CA GLN A 54 -0.13 5.21 9.08
C GLN A 54 0.11 5.15 10.60
N SER A 55 0.85 6.13 11.13
CA SER A 55 1.16 6.20 12.57
C SER A 55 1.58 4.85 13.20
N ALA A 56 2.50 4.16 12.52
CA ALA A 56 3.07 2.86 12.92
C ALA A 56 2.08 1.67 13.00
N GLY A 57 0.89 1.75 12.41
CA GLY A 57 -0.03 0.62 12.41
C GLY A 57 -1.19 0.69 11.42
N LEU A 58 -2.11 -0.27 11.57
CA LEU A 58 -3.35 -0.38 10.81
C LEU A 58 -4.55 -0.05 11.69
N VAL A 59 -5.44 0.78 11.18
CA VAL A 59 -6.79 1.01 11.69
C VAL A 59 -7.67 1.41 10.50
N GLU A 60 -8.95 1.09 10.54
CA GLU A 60 -9.90 1.26 9.44
C GLU A 60 -9.80 2.64 8.79
N ASP A 61 -9.80 3.71 9.59
CA ASP A 61 -9.69 5.09 9.08
C ASP A 61 -8.45 5.30 8.21
N PHE A 62 -7.31 4.69 8.54
CA PHE A 62 -6.09 4.79 7.74
C PHE A 62 -6.19 3.95 6.46
N GLN A 63 -6.78 2.76 6.57
CA GLN A 63 -6.90 1.82 5.48
C GLN A 63 -7.90 2.31 4.42
N LEU A 64 -8.95 3.01 4.82
CA LEU A 64 -9.90 3.69 3.92
C LEU A 64 -9.28 4.93 3.24
N ASN A 65 -8.03 5.27 3.56
CA ASN A 65 -7.23 6.29 2.86
C ASN A 65 -6.01 5.67 2.16
N SER A 66 -5.93 4.34 2.07
CA SER A 66 -4.86 3.66 1.33
C SER A 66 -4.99 3.90 -0.18
N PHE A 67 -3.86 3.98 -0.89
CA PHE A 67 -3.89 4.25 -2.33
C PHE A 67 -4.72 3.23 -3.13
N PRO A 68 -4.75 1.90 -2.81
CA PRO A 68 -5.61 0.97 -3.53
C PRO A 68 -7.08 1.25 -3.29
N TYR A 69 -7.47 1.59 -2.06
CA TYR A 69 -8.85 1.93 -1.73
C TYR A 69 -9.29 3.22 -2.43
N LEU A 70 -8.44 4.25 -2.46
CA LEU A 70 -8.72 5.49 -3.20
C LEU A 70 -8.85 5.25 -4.70
N ILE A 71 -8.05 4.36 -5.29
CA ILE A 71 -8.22 3.95 -6.69
C ILE A 71 -9.55 3.21 -6.89
N ALA A 72 -9.91 2.28 -5.99
CA ALA A 72 -11.21 1.60 -6.03
C ALA A 72 -12.39 2.58 -5.97
N GLN A 73 -12.28 3.62 -5.12
CA GLN A 73 -13.26 4.69 -5.04
C GLN A 73 -13.40 5.44 -6.37
N GLN A 74 -12.29 5.84 -6.99
CA GLN A 74 -12.33 6.53 -8.27
C GLN A 74 -12.85 5.66 -9.41
N MET A 75 -12.70 4.34 -9.30
CA MET A 75 -13.32 3.38 -10.23
C MET A 75 -14.81 3.13 -9.95
N GLY A 76 -15.38 3.70 -8.88
CA GLY A 76 -16.75 3.46 -8.45
C GLY A 76 -16.98 2.04 -7.93
N ARG A 77 -15.95 1.39 -7.37
CA ARG A 77 -15.96 -0.02 -6.92
C ARG A 77 -15.47 -0.21 -5.48
N ALA A 78 -15.50 0.85 -4.67
CA ALA A 78 -15.06 0.78 -3.28
C ALA A 78 -15.86 -0.23 -2.44
N ASP A 79 -17.13 -0.45 -2.78
CA ASP A 79 -18.03 -1.43 -2.17
C ASP A 79 -17.65 -2.89 -2.49
N GLN A 80 -16.86 -3.12 -3.54
CA GLN A 80 -16.42 -4.44 -3.99
C GLN A 80 -14.96 -4.74 -3.60
N PHE A 81 -14.26 -3.76 -3.04
CA PHE A 81 -12.85 -3.85 -2.68
C PHE A 81 -12.70 -4.16 -1.19
N GLU A 82 -12.49 -5.44 -0.89
CA GLU A 82 -12.31 -5.94 0.47
C GLU A 82 -10.85 -5.83 0.90
N GLN A 83 -10.62 -5.26 2.08
CA GLN A 83 -9.29 -5.14 2.69
C GLN A 83 -9.34 -5.56 4.16
N PRO A 84 -8.23 -5.97 4.79
CA PRO A 84 -8.20 -6.46 6.18
C PRO A 84 -8.47 -5.33 7.17
N LEU A 85 -9.72 -4.89 7.32
CA LEU A 85 -10.09 -3.74 8.12
C LEU A 85 -9.92 -4.02 9.61
N ILE A 86 -9.20 -3.12 10.29
CA ILE A 86 -8.87 -3.22 11.71
C ILE A 86 -9.66 -2.17 12.50
N ALA A 87 -10.43 -2.59 13.49
CA ALA A 87 -11.18 -1.70 14.38
C ALA A 87 -10.24 -0.93 15.34
N ASP A 88 -10.76 0.14 15.92
CA ASP A 88 -10.09 0.90 16.98
C ASP A 88 -9.76 -0.01 18.19
N PRO A 89 -8.58 0.11 18.85
CA PRO A 89 -7.56 1.17 18.70
C PRO A 89 -6.53 0.92 17.58
N GLY A 90 -6.77 -0.07 16.72
CA GLY A 90 -5.86 -0.50 15.67
C GLY A 90 -4.77 -1.47 16.13
N LEU A 91 -3.90 -1.85 15.20
CA LEU A 91 -2.76 -2.75 15.41
C LEU A 91 -1.47 -2.04 15.02
N SER A 92 -0.61 -1.73 16.00
CA SER A 92 0.74 -1.26 15.71
C SER A 92 1.73 -2.42 15.51
N ASN A 93 2.98 -2.09 15.23
CA ASN A 93 4.10 -3.03 15.26
C ASN A 93 4.43 -3.56 16.67
N THR A 94 3.87 -2.96 17.73
CA THR A 94 4.10 -3.37 19.12
C THR A 94 2.89 -4.21 19.59
N PRO A 95 3.09 -5.49 19.97
CA PRO A 95 1.99 -6.34 20.39
C PRO A 95 1.19 -5.76 21.55
N GLY A 96 -0.14 -5.75 21.39
CA GLY A 96 -1.08 -5.24 22.40
C GLY A 96 -1.25 -3.73 22.42
N VAL A 97 -0.62 -3.01 21.49
CA VAL A 97 -0.62 -1.54 21.42
C VAL A 97 -1.29 -1.09 20.12
N GLY A 98 -2.27 -0.20 20.23
CA GLY A 98 -2.96 0.43 19.11
C GLY A 98 -2.04 1.35 18.29
N VAL A 99 -2.59 1.97 17.25
CA VAL A 99 -1.85 2.95 16.44
C VAL A 99 -1.39 4.14 17.27
N LEU A 100 -0.43 4.91 16.76
CA LEU A 100 0.06 6.11 17.45
C LEU A 100 -0.80 7.33 17.12
N ASP A 101 -0.98 8.21 18.11
CA ASP A 101 -1.60 9.53 17.97
C ASP A 101 -0.67 10.62 18.51
N PHE A 102 -0.85 11.85 18.02
CA PHE A 102 -0.18 13.02 18.55
C PHE A 102 -1.16 13.83 19.42
N VAL A 103 -1.01 13.72 20.74
CA VAL A 103 -1.91 14.35 21.72
C VAL A 103 -1.09 15.20 22.68
N GLY A 104 -1.44 16.48 22.81
CA GLY A 104 -0.80 17.38 23.77
C GLY A 104 0.71 17.56 23.59
N GLY A 105 1.22 17.47 22.36
CA GLY A 105 2.65 17.60 22.07
C GLY A 105 3.46 16.32 22.26
N GLN A 106 2.81 15.18 22.50
CA GLN A 106 3.45 13.87 22.70
C GLN A 106 2.90 12.83 21.74
N ILE A 107 3.74 11.87 21.36
CA ILE A 107 3.31 10.67 20.62
C ILE A 107 2.89 9.63 21.65
N VAL A 108 1.62 9.21 21.59
CA VAL A 108 1.03 8.24 22.54
C VAL A 108 0.29 7.15 21.78
N PRO A 109 0.20 5.92 22.30
CA PRO A 109 -0.73 4.94 21.74
C PRO A 109 -2.18 5.42 21.85
N ARG A 110 -2.96 5.24 20.79
CA ARG A 110 -4.41 5.47 20.79
C ARG A 110 -5.14 4.59 21.81
N GLY A 111 -4.59 3.41 22.09
CA GLY A 111 -5.10 2.49 23.09
C GLY A 111 -4.29 1.19 23.16
N THR A 112 -4.84 0.19 23.85
CA THR A 112 -4.28 -1.16 23.94
C THR A 112 -5.35 -2.20 23.62
N TYR A 113 -4.89 -3.39 23.25
CA TYR A 113 -5.76 -4.54 22.99
C TYR A 113 -5.13 -5.82 23.55
N THR A 114 -5.96 -6.83 23.80
CA THR A 114 -5.51 -8.13 24.30
C THR A 114 -5.53 -9.21 23.23
N ASN A 115 -6.51 -9.15 22.31
CA ASN A 115 -6.66 -10.11 21.22
C ASN A 115 -6.72 -9.37 19.88
N PRO A 116 -5.69 -9.46 19.02
CA PRO A 116 -5.68 -8.76 17.74
C PRO A 116 -6.78 -9.28 16.78
N LEU A 117 -7.19 -10.55 16.90
CA LEU A 117 -8.29 -11.10 16.09
C LEU A 117 -9.63 -10.42 16.39
N ALA A 118 -9.83 -9.93 17.61
CA ALA A 118 -11.05 -9.22 17.98
C ALA A 118 -11.19 -7.86 17.28
N LEU A 119 -10.08 -7.32 16.74
CA LEU A 119 -10.07 -6.08 15.98
C LEU A 119 -10.32 -6.29 14.48
N ALA A 120 -10.21 -7.52 13.95
CA ALA A 120 -10.43 -7.78 12.54
C ALA A 120 -11.93 -7.72 12.21
N LYS A 121 -12.36 -6.72 11.42
CA LYS A 121 -13.79 -6.46 11.15
C LYS A 121 -14.41 -7.45 10.16
N ASN A 122 -13.63 -7.96 9.21
CA ASN A 122 -14.09 -8.83 8.13
C ASN A 122 -13.34 -10.17 8.06
N ILE A 123 -12.92 -10.69 9.21
CA ILE A 123 -12.17 -11.96 9.33
C ILE A 123 -12.87 -13.15 8.67
N ASN A 124 -14.21 -13.15 8.66
CA ASN A 124 -15.06 -14.23 8.14
C ASN A 124 -15.32 -14.14 6.61
N LEU A 125 -14.72 -13.19 5.89
CA LEU A 125 -14.86 -13.08 4.44
C LEU A 125 -14.46 -14.43 3.78
N PRO A 126 -15.34 -15.11 3.01
CA PRO A 126 -15.11 -16.49 2.53
C PRO A 126 -14.20 -16.56 1.28
N ARG A 127 -13.28 -15.60 1.14
CA ARG A 127 -12.26 -15.50 0.08
C ARG A 127 -11.11 -14.61 0.59
N PRO A 128 -9.92 -14.64 -0.02
CA PRO A 128 -8.86 -13.67 0.26
C PRO A 128 -9.32 -12.21 0.06
N TYR A 129 -8.61 -11.28 0.71
CA TYR A 129 -8.85 -9.84 0.54
C TYR A 129 -8.36 -9.36 -0.83
N ASP A 130 -9.01 -8.34 -1.39
CA ASP A 130 -8.53 -7.66 -2.59
C ASP A 130 -7.28 -6.81 -2.30
N ASN A 131 -7.13 -6.29 -1.08
CA ASN A 131 -5.89 -5.68 -0.59
C ASN A 131 -5.03 -6.69 0.18
N LEU A 132 -3.94 -7.11 -0.44
CA LEU A 132 -2.94 -8.03 0.08
C LEU A 132 -1.61 -7.31 0.36
N GLY A 133 -1.67 -6.12 0.96
CA GLY A 133 -0.49 -5.43 1.47
C GLY A 133 0.04 -6.05 2.76
N LEU A 134 1.31 -6.49 2.78
CA LEU A 134 1.98 -7.06 3.94
C LEU A 134 2.98 -6.05 4.57
N PRO A 135 2.64 -5.36 5.67
CA PRO A 135 3.51 -4.33 6.26
C PRO A 135 4.94 -4.82 6.51
N GLY A 136 5.93 -4.13 5.95
CA GLY A 136 7.35 -4.47 6.08
C GLY A 136 7.87 -5.56 5.13
N ALA A 137 7.02 -6.23 4.34
CA ALA A 137 7.47 -7.30 3.46
C ALA A 137 8.43 -6.80 2.36
N ASN A 138 9.55 -7.51 2.20
CA ASN A 138 10.43 -7.43 1.03
C ASN A 138 10.01 -8.45 -0.05
N LEU A 139 10.75 -8.55 -1.15
CA LEU A 139 10.41 -9.49 -2.23
C LEU A 139 10.54 -10.97 -1.84
N ASP A 140 11.47 -11.35 -0.95
CA ASP A 140 11.60 -12.73 -0.45
C ASP A 140 10.38 -13.12 0.38
N ASP A 141 9.91 -12.21 1.23
CA ASP A 141 8.70 -12.40 2.03
C ASP A 141 7.48 -12.65 1.13
N MET A 142 7.30 -11.85 0.08
CA MET A 142 6.19 -12.02 -0.88
C MET A 142 6.23 -13.37 -1.59
N LEU A 143 7.43 -13.89 -1.87
CA LEU A 143 7.63 -15.17 -2.56
C LEU A 143 7.47 -16.38 -1.66
N ARG A 144 7.65 -16.24 -0.33
CA ARG A 144 7.88 -17.39 0.56
C ARG A 144 7.07 -17.39 1.84
N PHE A 145 6.72 -16.23 2.38
CA PHE A 145 5.98 -16.17 3.63
C PHE A 145 4.58 -16.75 3.45
N LYS A 146 4.19 -17.63 4.37
CA LYS A 146 2.89 -18.31 4.39
C LYS A 146 2.21 -18.14 5.75
N LEU A 147 2.93 -18.42 6.83
CA LEU A 147 2.41 -18.44 8.18
C LEU A 147 3.58 -18.26 9.16
N SER A 148 3.33 -17.58 10.27
CA SER A 148 4.25 -17.51 11.41
C SER A 148 3.79 -18.41 12.55
N PRO A 149 4.70 -19.08 13.28
CA PRO A 149 4.37 -19.75 14.54
C PRO A 149 3.85 -18.79 15.62
N ASN A 150 4.21 -17.50 15.53
CA ASN A 150 3.70 -16.42 16.35
C ASN A 150 2.86 -15.50 15.45
N PRO A 151 1.53 -15.70 15.39
CA PRO A 151 0.67 -15.00 14.46
C PRO A 151 0.75 -13.49 14.64
N GLY A 152 1.13 -12.80 13.58
CA GLY A 152 1.24 -11.35 13.51
C GLY A 152 0.23 -10.73 12.55
N ILE A 153 0.52 -9.49 12.16
CA ILE A 153 -0.34 -8.74 11.22
C ILE A 153 -0.45 -9.45 9.86
N TRP A 154 0.61 -10.12 9.40
CA TRP A 154 0.59 -10.88 8.14
C TRP A 154 -0.35 -12.08 8.20
N ASP A 155 -0.44 -12.77 9.33
CA ASP A 155 -1.37 -13.88 9.50
C ASP A 155 -2.83 -13.41 9.55
N LEU A 156 -3.10 -12.18 10.00
CA LEU A 156 -4.44 -11.57 9.91
C LEU A 156 -4.82 -11.16 8.48
N ILE A 157 -3.81 -10.83 7.66
CA ILE A 157 -4.01 -10.46 6.26
C ILE A 157 -4.21 -11.73 5.42
N LEU A 158 -3.26 -12.66 5.50
CA LEU A 158 -3.29 -13.93 4.75
C LEU A 158 -4.30 -14.92 5.32
N ARG A 159 -4.67 -14.85 6.61
CA ARG A 159 -5.65 -15.76 7.25
C ARG A 159 -5.38 -17.25 6.99
N ASN A 160 -4.11 -17.64 6.91
CA ASN A 160 -3.74 -19.05 6.83
C ASN A 160 -4.02 -19.77 8.16
N PRO A 161 -4.39 -21.07 8.15
CA PRO A 161 -4.44 -21.98 7.01
C PRO A 161 -5.74 -21.93 6.18
N ASN A 162 -6.67 -20.99 6.44
CA ASN A 162 -8.00 -20.98 5.80
C ASN A 162 -7.94 -20.89 4.26
N PHE A 163 -6.84 -20.38 3.71
CA PHE A 163 -6.59 -20.31 2.27
C PHE A 163 -5.40 -21.17 1.83
N GLY A 164 -5.13 -22.27 2.54
CA GLY A 164 -4.25 -23.35 2.06
C GLY A 164 -2.75 -23.15 2.31
N ASN A 165 -2.36 -22.39 3.34
CA ASN A 165 -0.95 -22.06 3.63
C ASN A 165 -0.27 -21.47 2.39
N THR A 166 -0.91 -20.44 1.84
CA THR A 166 -0.51 -19.78 0.60
C THR A 166 0.32 -18.53 0.86
N THR A 167 1.20 -18.19 -0.08
CA THR A 167 1.85 -16.87 -0.12
C THR A 167 0.87 -15.79 -0.52
N VAL A 168 1.29 -14.53 -0.40
CA VAL A 168 0.50 -13.38 -0.88
C VAL A 168 0.18 -13.47 -2.38
N LEU A 169 1.13 -13.98 -3.19
CA LEU A 169 0.96 -14.14 -4.64
C LEU A 169 0.03 -15.31 -4.97
N GLU A 170 0.15 -16.41 -4.23
CA GLU A 170 -0.76 -17.56 -4.36
C GLU A 170 -2.20 -17.17 -3.98
N GLN A 171 -2.41 -16.33 -2.97
CA GLN A 171 -3.75 -15.82 -2.64
C GLN A 171 -4.30 -14.85 -3.67
N ALA A 172 -3.46 -13.99 -4.25
CA ALA A 172 -3.88 -13.13 -5.36
C ALA A 172 -4.42 -13.96 -6.54
N ARG A 173 -3.83 -15.13 -6.82
CA ARG A 173 -4.29 -16.08 -7.85
C ARG A 173 -5.70 -16.61 -7.59
N LEU A 174 -6.05 -16.85 -6.33
CA LEU A 174 -7.40 -17.31 -5.96
C LEU A 174 -8.48 -16.29 -6.28
N LEU A 175 -8.12 -15.02 -6.52
CA LEU A 175 -9.06 -13.94 -6.82
C LEU A 175 -9.29 -13.75 -8.32
N ASN A 176 -8.48 -14.37 -9.19
CA ASN A 176 -8.55 -14.23 -10.66
C ASN A 176 -8.66 -12.74 -11.10
N PRO A 177 -7.63 -11.92 -10.79
CA PRO A 177 -7.67 -10.49 -11.00
C PRO A 177 -7.68 -10.12 -12.48
N THR A 178 -8.33 -9.01 -12.80
CA THR A 178 -8.26 -8.38 -14.13
C THR A 178 -7.49 -7.05 -14.11
N LEU A 179 -7.15 -6.58 -12.90
CA LEU A 179 -6.24 -5.47 -12.65
C LEU A 179 -5.40 -5.78 -11.40
N ILE A 180 -4.08 -5.68 -11.53
CA ILE A 180 -3.16 -5.84 -10.41
C ILE A 180 -2.49 -4.50 -10.13
N LEU A 181 -2.57 -4.05 -8.87
CA LEU A 181 -1.75 -2.96 -8.36
C LEU A 181 -0.59 -3.58 -7.58
N PHE A 182 0.63 -3.49 -8.10
CA PHE A 182 1.80 -4.06 -7.44
C PHE A 182 2.76 -2.96 -6.97
N TRP A 183 3.07 -2.96 -5.67
CA TRP A 183 4.08 -2.07 -5.08
C TRP A 183 4.96 -2.84 -4.08
N GLY A 184 6.03 -3.45 -4.59
CA GLY A 184 7.04 -4.16 -3.80
C GLY A 184 8.46 -3.70 -4.13
N GLY A 185 9.43 -4.13 -3.31
CA GLY A 185 10.85 -3.88 -3.54
C GLY A 185 11.48 -2.74 -2.73
N ASN A 186 10.72 -1.78 -2.21
CA ASN A 186 11.32 -0.70 -1.41
C ASN A 186 11.88 -1.21 -0.06
N ASN A 187 11.29 -2.26 0.53
CA ASN A 187 11.77 -2.82 1.80
C ASN A 187 13.08 -3.60 1.67
N ASP A 188 13.45 -4.02 0.45
CA ASP A 188 14.74 -4.62 0.14
C ASP A 188 15.93 -3.64 0.35
N VAL A 189 15.63 -2.33 0.44
CA VAL A 189 16.57 -1.25 0.76
C VAL A 189 16.24 -0.54 2.08
N LEU A 190 14.95 -0.31 2.35
CA LEU A 190 14.50 0.49 3.50
C LEU A 190 14.99 -0.08 4.84
N GLY A 191 15.03 -1.40 4.99
CA GLY A 191 15.52 -2.05 6.22
C GLY A 191 16.90 -1.55 6.61
N ALA A 192 17.86 -1.62 5.68
CA ALA A 192 19.21 -1.10 5.87
C ALA A 192 19.22 0.41 6.16
N ALA A 193 18.45 1.20 5.41
CA ALA A 193 18.39 2.65 5.58
C ALA A 193 17.90 3.07 6.98
N THR A 194 16.93 2.33 7.55
CA THR A 194 16.40 2.60 8.89
C THR A 194 17.22 1.97 10.02
N ASN A 195 18.16 1.07 9.69
CA ASN A 195 19.01 0.36 10.65
C ASN A 195 20.48 0.81 10.57
N GLY A 196 20.71 2.12 10.59
CA GLY A 196 22.05 2.71 10.57
C GLY A 196 22.69 2.85 9.18
N GLY A 197 21.98 2.48 8.11
CA GLY A 197 22.41 2.72 6.74
C GLY A 197 23.52 1.80 6.24
N ASP A 198 23.69 0.63 6.85
CA ASP A 198 24.71 -0.36 6.46
C ASP A 198 24.38 -0.97 5.09
N PRO A 199 25.16 -0.70 4.02
CA PRO A 199 24.87 -1.22 2.69
C PRO A 199 24.95 -2.75 2.59
N SER A 200 25.63 -3.43 3.52
CA SER A 200 25.69 -4.89 3.54
C SER A 200 24.35 -5.56 3.89
N GLN A 201 23.40 -4.79 4.45
CA GLN A 201 22.05 -5.23 4.76
C GLN A 201 21.06 -5.00 3.60
N ILE A 202 21.46 -4.27 2.56
CA ILE A 202 20.64 -4.10 1.37
C ILE A 202 20.62 -5.41 0.60
N THR A 203 19.45 -5.81 0.10
CA THR A 203 19.34 -6.96 -0.81
C THR A 203 20.23 -6.71 -2.03
N SER A 204 21.14 -7.65 -2.32
CA SER A 204 22.08 -7.47 -3.44
C SER A 204 21.33 -7.21 -4.75
N VAL A 205 21.91 -6.43 -5.66
CA VAL A 205 21.27 -6.14 -6.96
C VAL A 205 20.89 -7.43 -7.71
N SER A 206 21.76 -8.45 -7.63
CA SER A 206 21.51 -9.77 -8.23
C SER A 206 20.31 -10.47 -7.61
N ASP A 207 20.21 -10.48 -6.27
CA ASP A 207 19.09 -11.11 -5.57
C ASP A 207 17.79 -10.35 -5.80
N PHE A 208 17.85 -9.01 -5.77
CA PHE A 208 16.71 -8.16 -6.06
C PHE A 208 16.17 -8.43 -7.46
N GLN A 209 17.05 -8.41 -8.48
CA GLN A 209 16.65 -8.70 -9.87
C GLN A 209 16.01 -10.09 -9.99
N THR A 210 16.63 -11.10 -9.37
CA THR A 210 16.13 -12.48 -9.39
C THR A 210 14.73 -12.57 -8.75
N ARG A 211 14.56 -12.00 -7.56
CA ARG A 211 13.29 -12.03 -6.81
C ARG A 211 12.21 -11.20 -7.48
N TYR A 212 12.54 -10.01 -7.98
CA TYR A 212 11.59 -9.15 -8.67
C TYR A 212 11.06 -9.80 -9.94
N LEU A 213 11.94 -10.43 -10.74
CA LEU A 213 11.53 -11.21 -11.91
C LEU A 213 10.67 -12.42 -11.54
N ALA A 214 10.99 -13.10 -10.43
CA ALA A 214 10.16 -14.20 -9.93
C ALA A 214 8.76 -13.71 -9.53
N VAL A 215 8.64 -12.56 -8.84
CA VAL A 215 7.34 -11.95 -8.52
C VAL A 215 6.58 -11.61 -9.81
N LEU A 216 7.22 -10.95 -10.78
CA LEU A 216 6.56 -10.63 -12.06
C LEU A 216 6.11 -11.89 -12.82
N ALA A 217 6.87 -12.98 -12.75
CA ALA A 217 6.50 -14.26 -13.34
C ALA A 217 5.28 -14.88 -12.65
N GLU A 218 5.16 -14.77 -11.32
CA GLU A 218 3.95 -15.20 -10.61
C GLU A 218 2.74 -14.32 -10.99
N LEU A 219 2.93 -13.01 -11.12
CA LEU A 219 1.88 -12.06 -11.49
C LEU A 219 1.38 -12.23 -12.93
N SER A 220 2.21 -12.68 -13.86
CA SER A 220 1.81 -12.91 -15.25
C SER A 220 0.98 -14.18 -15.46
N LEU A 221 0.87 -15.01 -14.42
CA LEU A 221 0.04 -16.22 -14.38
C LEU A 221 -1.33 -15.99 -13.71
N LEU A 222 -1.64 -14.75 -13.32
CA LEU A 222 -2.88 -14.38 -12.62
C LEU A 222 -3.99 -13.96 -13.58
#